data_AF-A0A537IX51-F1
#
_entry.id   AF-A0A537IX51-F1
#
_cell.length_a   1.000
_cell.length_b   1.000
_cell.length_c   1.000
_cell.angle_alpha   90.00
_cell.angle_beta   90.00
_cell.angle_gamma   90.00
#
_symmetry.space_group_name_H-M   'P 1'
#
loop_
_entity.id
_entity.type
_entity.pdbx_description
1 polymer ?
#
loop_
_entity_poly.entity_id
_entity_poly.type
_entity_poly.pdbx_seq_one_letter_code
_entity_poly.pdbx_strand_id
1 'polypeptide(L)'
;MDHGRAPVGVRRQTNPNLRRDTQARGAPRPGWREGLRFGGKGVPVAARSHRDLHVWQRADDLAQLVYRLTWKFMQADPGLVQRMRASAISVAAGIAASQRGGRAQARRTLQAVSIALAELGYCMHFARRSGFIGDLDLRKMTSLEEDVSHHLEPLLNPDSGQRRPGLT
;
A
#
# COMPACT_ATOMS: atom_id res chain seq x y z
N MET A 1 65.28 13.18 19.02
CA MET A 1 64.68 13.78 20.23
C MET A 1 63.68 14.81 19.69
N ASP A 2 62.46 14.43 19.28
CA ASP A 2 61.28 14.07 20.10
C ASP A 2 61.02 15.12 21.20
N HIS A 3 59.87 15.78 21.36
CA HIS A 3 58.46 15.58 20.98
C HIS A 3 57.83 16.98 20.72
N GLY A 4 56.75 17.20 19.97
CA GLY A 4 55.39 16.78 20.32
C GLY A 4 54.39 17.91 19.99
N ARG A 5 53.29 17.54 19.31
CA ARG A 5 52.14 18.35 18.86
C ARG A 5 51.38 19.08 19.98
N ALA A 6 50.73 20.20 19.63
CA ALA A 6 49.27 20.39 19.81
C ALA A 6 48.74 21.66 19.10
N PRO A 7 47.63 21.58 18.34
CA PRO A 7 46.78 22.74 18.12
C PRO A 7 45.38 22.59 18.75
N VAL A 8 44.92 23.71 19.31
CA VAL A 8 43.54 24.21 19.43
C VAL A 8 42.46 23.20 19.84
N GLY A 9 42.15 23.22 21.14
CA GLY A 9 40.97 22.57 21.71
C GLY A 9 39.67 23.25 21.29
N VAL A 10 38.93 22.61 20.39
CA VAL A 10 37.49 22.87 20.20
C VAL A 10 36.75 22.18 21.36
N ARG A 11 36.13 22.98 22.23
CA ARG A 11 35.28 22.48 23.31
C ARG A 11 34.11 21.67 22.72
N ARG A 12 34.12 20.35 22.92
CA ARG A 12 32.94 19.50 22.73
C ARG A 12 31.89 19.89 23.77
N GLN A 13 30.79 20.47 23.30
CA GLN A 13 29.59 20.63 24.11
C GLN A 13 28.91 19.25 24.20
N THR A 14 29.19 18.51 25.29
CA THR A 14 28.52 17.23 25.56
C THR A 14 27.16 17.50 26.18
N ASN A 15 26.09 17.18 25.45
CA ASN A 15 24.72 17.29 25.90
C ASN A 15 24.41 16.18 26.93
N PRO A 16 24.06 16.48 28.19
CA PRO A 16 24.00 15.50 29.28
C PRO A 16 22.70 14.65 29.35
N ASN A 17 21.89 14.59 28.30
CA ASN A 17 20.61 13.87 28.32
C ASN A 17 20.58 12.52 27.59
N LEU A 18 21.73 11.86 27.38
CA LEU A 18 21.73 10.44 26.98
C LEU A 18 21.56 9.54 28.21
N ARG A 19 20.30 9.29 28.59
CA ARG A 19 19.97 8.09 29.36
C ARG A 19 20.04 6.87 28.44
N ARG A 20 20.96 5.96 28.78
CA ARG A 20 21.02 4.60 28.27
C ARG A 20 19.79 3.86 28.78
N ASP A 21 18.89 3.47 27.88
CA ASP A 21 18.00 2.34 28.12
C ASP A 21 18.40 1.21 27.18
N THR A 22 19.18 0.31 27.75
CA THR A 22 19.38 -1.07 27.34
C THR A 22 18.04 -1.81 27.27
N GLN A 23 17.93 -2.66 26.25
CA GLN A 23 17.16 -3.90 26.24
C GLN A 23 15.66 -3.83 25.92
N ALA A 24 15.35 -4.07 24.64
CA ALA A 24 14.17 -4.86 24.25
C ALA A 24 14.45 -5.61 22.93
N ARG A 25 14.91 -6.86 23.06
CA ARG A 25 14.80 -7.86 21.98
C ARG A 25 13.31 -8.21 21.86
N GLY A 26 12.62 -7.67 20.86
CA GLY A 26 11.28 -8.09 20.47
C GLY A 26 11.36 -9.02 19.25
N ALA A 27 11.08 -10.30 19.46
CA ALA A 27 10.92 -11.32 18.43
C ALA A 27 9.91 -10.90 17.32
N PRO A 28 9.99 -11.49 16.11
CA PRO A 28 9.06 -11.21 15.02
C PRO A 28 7.63 -11.56 15.45
N ARG A 29 6.65 -10.70 15.14
CA ARG A 29 5.22 -10.99 15.37
C ARG A 29 4.73 -12.01 14.34
N PRO A 30 4.35 -13.25 14.72
CA PRO A 30 3.58 -14.13 13.85
C PRO A 30 2.09 -14.05 14.25
N GLY A 31 1.19 -14.13 13.26
CA GLY A 31 -0.22 -14.41 13.53
C GLY A 31 -1.19 -13.39 12.94
N TRP A 32 -1.48 -13.54 11.65
CA TRP A 32 -2.82 -13.22 11.13
C TRP A 32 -3.32 -14.27 10.13
N ARG A 33 -2.81 -15.50 10.20
CA ARG A 33 -3.35 -16.63 9.44
C ARG A 33 -3.66 -17.80 10.36
N GLU A 34 -4.75 -17.70 11.13
CA GLU A 34 -5.46 -18.89 11.57
C GLU A 34 -6.89 -18.58 12.05
N GLY A 35 -7.85 -19.28 11.44
CA GLY A 35 -9.07 -19.73 12.11
C GLY A 35 -10.24 -18.77 12.26
N LEU A 36 -11.07 -18.60 11.22
CA LEU A 36 -12.52 -18.51 11.41
C LEU A 36 -13.25 -19.37 10.38
N ARG A 37 -13.64 -20.58 10.81
CA ARG A 37 -14.74 -21.33 10.20
C ARG A 37 -16.04 -20.70 10.71
N PHE A 38 -16.82 -20.09 9.83
CA PHE A 38 -18.24 -19.85 10.09
C PHE A 38 -19.05 -20.79 9.21
N GLY A 39 -19.49 -21.89 9.82
CA GLY A 39 -20.65 -22.64 9.35
C GLY A 39 -21.91 -21.90 9.77
N GLY A 40 -22.69 -21.45 8.80
CA GLY A 40 -23.98 -20.80 9.00
C GLY A 40 -24.47 -20.22 7.69
N LYS A 41 -25.66 -20.62 7.24
CA LYS A 41 -26.29 -20.12 6.00
C LYS A 41 -26.44 -18.59 6.11
N GLY A 42 -25.59 -17.85 5.40
CA GLY A 42 -25.39 -16.41 5.59
C GLY A 42 -26.40 -15.56 4.83
N VAL A 43 -27.23 -14.82 5.58
CA VAL A 43 -27.83 -13.56 5.11
C VAL A 43 -26.67 -12.60 4.78
N PRO A 44 -26.68 -11.86 3.65
CA PRO A 44 -25.58 -10.97 3.31
C PRO A 44 -25.49 -9.86 4.35
N VAL A 45 -24.51 -9.95 5.25
CA VAL A 45 -24.21 -8.91 6.23
C VAL A 45 -23.53 -7.79 5.46
N ALA A 46 -24.17 -6.62 5.40
CA ALA A 46 -23.53 -5.40 4.90
C ALA A 46 -22.18 -5.21 5.62
N ALA A 47 -21.11 -4.99 4.85
CA ALA A 47 -19.76 -4.82 5.38
C ALA A 47 -19.76 -3.77 6.50
N ARG A 48 -19.35 -4.15 7.71
CA ARG A 48 -19.35 -3.24 8.87
C ARG A 48 -18.09 -2.37 8.90
N SER A 49 -17.04 -2.82 8.22
CA SER A 49 -15.76 -2.14 8.11
C SER A 49 -15.19 -2.28 6.69
N HIS A 50 -14.36 -1.33 6.27
CA HIS A 50 -13.58 -1.45 5.03
C HIS A 50 -12.70 -2.70 5.01
N ARG A 51 -12.32 -3.22 6.18
CA ARG A 51 -11.53 -4.45 6.32
C ARG A 51 -12.27 -5.71 5.83
N ASP A 52 -13.60 -5.65 5.79
CA ASP A 52 -14.44 -6.74 5.30
C ASP A 52 -14.57 -6.72 3.77
N LEU A 53 -14.13 -5.64 3.11
CA LEU A 53 -14.20 -5.50 1.66
C LEU A 53 -13.05 -6.26 0.99
N HIS A 54 -13.39 -7.18 0.10
CA HIS A 54 -12.40 -7.93 -0.66
C HIS A 54 -11.48 -7.02 -1.48
N VAL A 55 -12.04 -6.02 -2.18
CA VAL A 55 -11.26 -5.02 -2.95
C VAL A 55 -10.26 -4.26 -2.07
N TRP A 56 -10.61 -3.99 -0.81
CA TRP A 56 -9.70 -3.32 0.13
C TRP A 56 -8.56 -4.24 0.56
N GLN A 57 -8.86 -5.51 0.85
CA GLN A 57 -7.83 -6.50 1.23
C GLN A 57 -6.78 -6.66 0.12
N ARG A 58 -7.23 -6.72 -1.15
CA ARG A 58 -6.34 -6.79 -2.31
C ARG A 58 -5.51 -5.53 -2.48
N ALA A 59 -6.11 -4.36 -2.27
CA ALA A 59 -5.40 -3.09 -2.33
C ALA A 59 -4.35 -2.96 -1.21
N ASP A 60 -4.65 -3.43 0.00
CA ASP A 60 -3.71 -3.44 1.11
C ASP A 60 -2.54 -4.42 0.86
N ASP A 61 -2.83 -5.61 0.34
CA ASP A 61 -1.80 -6.58 -0.09
C ASP A 61 -0.90 -5.99 -1.18
N LEU A 62 -1.47 -5.27 -2.16
CA LEU A 62 -0.72 -4.57 -3.20
C LEU A 62 0.19 -3.49 -2.60
N ALA A 63 -0.33 -2.65 -1.69
CA ALA A 63 0.45 -1.61 -1.02
C ALA A 63 1.63 -2.19 -0.22
N GLN A 64 1.38 -3.27 0.53
CA GLN A 64 2.42 -3.97 1.28
C GLN A 64 3.50 -4.57 0.36
N LEU A 65 3.10 -5.14 -0.78
CA LEU A 65 4.03 -5.69 -1.76
C LEU A 65 4.89 -4.60 -2.39
N VAL A 66 4.28 -3.49 -2.82
CA VAL A 66 4.98 -2.32 -3.36
C VAL A 66 5.99 -1.79 -2.35
N TYR A 67 5.61 -1.66 -1.08
CA TYR A 67 6.51 -1.16 -0.04
C TYR A 67 7.75 -2.05 0.13
N ARG A 68 7.57 -3.37 0.14
CA ARG A 68 8.65 -4.36 0.23
C ARG A 68 9.56 -4.33 -0.99
N LEU A 69 9.00 -4.30 -2.20
CA LEU A 69 9.78 -4.36 -3.44
C LEU A 69 10.58 -3.08 -3.69
N THR A 70 9.99 -1.92 -3.39
CA THR A 70 10.65 -0.62 -3.53
C THR A 70 11.85 -0.44 -2.60
N TRP A 71 11.94 -1.21 -1.51
CA TRP A 71 13.13 -1.19 -0.64
C TRP A 71 14.41 -1.55 -1.41
N LYS A 72 14.32 -2.40 -2.43
CA LYS A 72 15.47 -2.85 -3.24
C LYS A 72 16.16 -1.72 -4.00
N PHE A 73 15.45 -0.65 -4.34
CA PHE A 73 15.95 0.42 -5.19
C PHE A 73 15.67 1.83 -4.65
N MET A 74 15.29 1.97 -3.37
CA MET A 74 14.96 3.27 -2.77
C MET A 74 16.10 4.28 -2.77
N GLN A 75 17.35 3.79 -2.71
CA GLN A 75 18.53 4.66 -2.76
C GLN A 75 18.89 5.04 -4.20
N ALA A 76 18.50 4.23 -5.18
CA ALA A 76 18.79 4.48 -6.59
C ALA A 76 17.80 5.48 -7.19
N ASP A 77 16.50 5.37 -6.87
CA ASP A 77 15.47 6.30 -7.31
C ASP A 77 14.42 6.54 -6.22
N PRO A 78 14.69 7.46 -5.28
CA PRO A 78 13.74 7.79 -4.23
C PRO A 78 12.46 8.44 -4.77
N GLY A 79 12.52 9.12 -5.92
CA GLY A 79 11.38 9.78 -6.53
C GLY A 79 10.35 8.79 -7.05
N LEU A 80 10.80 7.76 -7.77
CA LEU A 80 9.94 6.67 -8.23
C LEU A 80 9.37 5.87 -7.05
N VAL A 81 10.20 5.56 -6.05
CA VAL A 81 9.76 4.84 -4.84
C VAL A 81 8.65 5.61 -4.10
N GLN A 82 8.82 6.93 -3.93
CA GLN A 82 7.82 7.76 -3.28
C GLN A 82 6.50 7.73 -4.04
N ARG A 83 6.54 7.82 -5.38
CA ARG A 83 5.34 7.79 -6.22
C ARG A 83 4.62 6.45 -6.12
N MET A 84 5.34 5.34 -6.28
CA MET A 84 4.76 4.00 -6.15
C MET A 84 4.10 3.78 -4.80
N ARG A 85 4.77 4.14 -3.71
CA ARG A 85 4.24 3.98 -2.35
C ARG A 85 3.03 4.87 -2.11
N ALA A 86 3.08 6.13 -2.56
CA ALA A 86 1.97 7.07 -2.41
C ALA A 86 0.74 6.61 -3.19
N SER A 87 0.89 6.22 -4.46
CA SER A 87 -0.21 5.72 -5.28
C SER A 87 -0.83 4.45 -4.67
N ALA A 88 0.00 3.49 -4.24
CA ALA A 88 -0.51 2.26 -3.63
C ALA A 88 -1.27 2.49 -2.29
N ILE A 89 -0.74 3.36 -1.42
CA ILE A 89 -1.42 3.73 -0.17
C ILE A 89 -2.73 4.48 -0.48
N SER A 90 -2.73 5.37 -1.48
CA SER A 90 -3.91 6.12 -1.91
C SER A 90 -5.04 5.20 -2.37
N VAL A 91 -4.73 4.12 -3.09
CA VAL A 91 -5.73 3.10 -3.50
C VAL A 91 -6.40 2.49 -2.27
N ALA A 92 -5.64 1.93 -1.34
CA ALA A 92 -6.19 1.28 -0.14
C ALA A 92 -6.95 2.27 0.77
N ALA A 93 -6.37 3.45 1.01
CA ALA A 93 -6.98 4.49 1.83
C ALA A 93 -8.25 5.06 1.21
N GLY A 94 -8.26 5.26 -0.11
CA GLY A 94 -9.41 5.76 -0.85
C GLY A 94 -10.58 4.79 -0.84
N ILE A 95 -10.32 3.48 -1.00
CA ILE A 95 -11.36 2.45 -0.83
C ILE A 95 -11.96 2.51 0.58
N ALA A 96 -11.14 2.63 1.62
CA ALA A 96 -11.62 2.74 2.99
C ALA A 96 -12.44 4.03 3.22
N ALA A 97 -12.02 5.15 2.63
CA ALA A 97 -12.72 6.43 2.73
C ALA A 97 -14.06 6.42 2.00
N SER A 98 -14.17 5.69 0.88
CA SER A 98 -15.40 5.60 0.09
C SER A 98 -16.60 5.05 0.88
N GLN A 99 -16.36 4.26 1.93
CA GLN A 99 -17.39 3.69 2.80
C GLN A 99 -18.03 4.71 3.76
N ARG A 100 -17.40 5.86 3.97
CA ARG A 100 -17.84 6.83 4.99
C ARG A 100 -18.74 7.95 4.44
N GLY A 101 -18.87 8.07 3.12
CA GLY A 101 -19.58 9.16 2.46
C GLY A 101 -20.88 8.72 1.78
N GLY A 102 -21.71 9.69 1.41
CA GLY A 102 -22.87 9.44 0.54
C GLY A 102 -22.43 8.98 -0.87
N ARG A 103 -23.36 8.39 -1.64
CA ARG A 103 -23.07 7.77 -2.96
C ARG A 103 -22.24 8.65 -3.90
N ALA A 104 -22.55 9.94 -4.01
CA ALA A 104 -21.82 10.86 -4.87
C ALA A 104 -20.37 11.07 -4.42
N GLN A 105 -20.14 11.18 -3.11
CA GLN A 105 -18.79 11.31 -2.55
C GLN A 105 -18.00 10.02 -2.74
N ALA A 106 -18.63 8.87 -2.45
CA ALA A 106 -18.02 7.56 -2.66
C ALA A 106 -17.56 7.40 -4.12
N ARG A 107 -18.41 7.74 -5.10
CA ARG A 107 -18.06 7.66 -6.53
C ARG A 107 -16.85 8.53 -6.88
N ARG A 108 -16.80 9.79 -6.42
CA ARG A 108 -15.63 10.68 -6.65
C ARG A 108 -14.36 10.11 -6.05
N THR A 109 -14.44 9.58 -4.82
CA THR A 109 -13.31 8.93 -4.18
C THR A 109 -12.84 7.70 -4.96
N LEU A 110 -13.77 6.84 -5.43
CA LEU A 110 -13.41 5.67 -6.22
C LEU A 110 -12.84 6.03 -7.60
N GLN A 111 -13.25 7.14 -8.21
CA GLN A 111 -12.62 7.66 -9.42
C GLN A 111 -11.15 8.06 -9.16
N ALA A 112 -10.89 8.75 -8.06
CA ALA A 112 -9.52 9.07 -7.65
C ALA A 112 -8.69 7.80 -7.35
N VAL A 113 -9.30 6.78 -6.75
CA VAL A 113 -8.68 5.45 -6.56
C VAL A 113 -8.28 4.84 -7.91
N SER A 114 -9.16 4.89 -8.92
CA SER A 114 -8.86 4.37 -10.27
C SER A 114 -7.68 5.09 -10.92
N ILE A 115 -7.57 6.42 -10.74
CA ILE A 115 -6.44 7.21 -11.24
C ILE A 115 -5.14 6.80 -10.52
N ALA A 116 -5.18 6.66 -9.19
CA ALA A 116 -4.01 6.23 -8.42
C ALA A 116 -3.57 4.80 -8.77
N LEU A 117 -4.51 3.89 -9.06
CA LEU A 117 -4.20 2.53 -9.50
C LEU A 117 -3.49 2.53 -10.86
N ALA A 118 -3.99 3.32 -11.83
CA ALA A 118 -3.36 3.47 -13.14
C ALA A 118 -1.95 4.09 -13.06
N GLU A 119 -1.76 5.09 -12.20
CA GLU A 119 -0.42 5.66 -11.94
C GLU A 119 0.53 4.61 -11.36
N LEU A 120 0.07 3.81 -10.41
CA LEU A 120 0.85 2.70 -9.86
C LEU A 120 1.23 1.69 -10.95
N GLY A 121 0.27 1.28 -11.78
CA GLY A 121 0.47 0.43 -12.97
C GLY A 121 1.62 0.92 -13.84
N TYR A 122 1.57 2.21 -14.22
CA TYR A 122 2.63 2.84 -14.98
C TYR A 122 3.98 2.81 -14.25
N CYS A 123 4.03 3.19 -12.97
CA CYS A 123 5.27 3.20 -12.21
C CYS A 123 5.88 1.79 -12.04
N MET A 124 5.06 0.74 -11.90
CA MET A 124 5.52 -0.65 -11.85
C MET A 124 6.17 -1.07 -13.17
N HIS A 125 5.52 -0.76 -14.29
CA HIS A 125 6.07 -1.01 -15.63
C HIS A 125 7.35 -0.20 -15.88
N PHE A 126 7.39 1.06 -15.45
CA PHE A 126 8.58 1.90 -15.52
C PHE A 126 9.74 1.30 -14.70
N ALA A 127 9.50 0.91 -13.44
CA ALA A 127 10.50 0.28 -12.59
C ALA A 127 11.07 -1.01 -13.22
N ARG A 128 10.23 -1.79 -13.90
CA ARG A 128 10.66 -3.00 -14.62
C ARG A 128 11.57 -2.64 -15.81
N ARG A 129 11.18 -1.67 -16.63
CA ARG A 129 11.95 -1.21 -17.79
C ARG A 129 13.28 -0.58 -17.39
N SER A 130 13.34 0.07 -16.24
CA SER A 130 14.57 0.63 -15.66
C SER A 130 15.46 -0.42 -14.98
N GLY A 131 15.03 -1.69 -14.93
CA GLY A 131 15.82 -2.78 -14.35
C GLY A 131 15.81 -2.85 -12.82
N PHE A 132 14.96 -2.06 -12.14
CA PHE A 132 14.88 -2.06 -10.67
C PHE A 132 14.17 -3.28 -10.09
N ILE A 133 13.28 -3.89 -10.87
CA ILE A 133 12.53 -5.11 -10.51
C ILE A 133 12.58 -6.10 -11.68
N GLY A 134 12.43 -7.39 -11.38
CA GLY A 134 12.35 -8.45 -12.39
C GLY A 134 10.92 -8.76 -12.84
N ASP A 135 10.76 -9.61 -13.86
CA ASP A 135 9.43 -9.98 -14.39
C ASP A 135 8.55 -10.69 -13.36
N LEU A 136 9.14 -11.49 -12.47
CA LEU A 136 8.38 -12.16 -11.41
C LEU A 136 7.79 -11.15 -10.41
N ASP A 137 8.55 -10.12 -10.06
CA ASP A 137 8.08 -9.06 -9.16
C ASP A 137 6.96 -8.26 -9.83
N LEU A 138 7.13 -7.91 -11.11
CA LEU A 138 6.08 -7.24 -11.89
C LEU A 138 4.80 -8.09 -11.95
N ARG A 139 4.89 -9.36 -12.35
CA ARG A 139 3.71 -10.25 -12.43
C ARG A 139 2.95 -10.36 -11.11
N LYS A 140 3.65 -10.43 -9.98
CA LYS A 140 3.01 -10.47 -8.65
C LYS A 140 2.23 -9.20 -8.34
N MET A 141 2.78 -8.03 -8.68
CA MET A 141 2.07 -6.77 -8.45
C MET A 141 0.92 -6.58 -9.44
N THR A 142 1.13 -6.86 -10.73
CA THR A 142 0.08 -6.76 -11.75
C THR A 142 -1.09 -7.70 -11.46
N SER A 143 -0.85 -8.91 -10.96
CA SER A 143 -1.94 -9.80 -10.54
C SER A 143 -2.80 -9.20 -9.42
N LEU A 144 -2.18 -8.50 -8.45
CA LEU A 144 -2.93 -7.81 -7.39
C LEU A 144 -3.63 -6.55 -7.92
N GLU A 145 -3.00 -5.82 -8.84
CA GLU A 145 -3.60 -4.67 -9.53
C GLU A 145 -4.86 -5.07 -10.30
N GLU A 146 -4.79 -6.18 -11.06
CA GLU A 146 -5.92 -6.76 -11.80
C GLU A 146 -7.05 -7.18 -10.86
N ASP A 147 -6.73 -7.87 -9.75
CA ASP A 147 -7.72 -8.21 -8.71
C ASP A 147 -8.41 -6.95 -8.16
N VAL A 148 -7.65 -5.90 -7.84
CA VAL A 148 -8.20 -4.63 -7.35
C VAL A 148 -9.09 -3.99 -8.42
N SER A 149 -8.65 -3.92 -9.67
CA SER A 149 -9.42 -3.33 -10.77
C SER A 149 -10.74 -4.05 -10.99
N HIS A 150 -10.70 -5.39 -11.04
CA HIS A 150 -11.87 -6.23 -11.22
C HIS A 150 -12.94 -5.99 -10.14
N HIS A 151 -12.53 -5.83 -8.88
CA HIS A 151 -13.46 -5.57 -7.79
C HIS A 151 -13.83 -4.09 -7.62
N LEU A 152 -13.07 -3.17 -8.21
CA LEU A 152 -13.35 -1.73 -8.20
C LEU A 152 -14.39 -1.33 -9.26
N GLU A 153 -14.36 -1.94 -10.44
CA GLU A 153 -15.25 -1.61 -11.56
C GLU A 153 -16.75 -1.64 -11.20
N PRO A 154 -17.29 -2.66 -10.51
CA PRO A 154 -18.71 -2.68 -10.13
C PRO A 154 -19.08 -1.56 -9.15
N LEU A 155 -18.13 -1.07 -8.34
CA LEU A 155 -18.35 0.01 -7.38
C LEU A 155 -18.40 1.38 -8.07
N LEU A 156 -17.67 1.54 -9.19
CA LEU A 156 -17.72 2.73 -10.04
C LEU A 156 -18.99 2.78 -10.88
N ASN A 157 -19.37 1.64 -11.45
CA ASN A 157 -20.49 1.48 -12.38
C ASN A 157 -21.54 0.51 -11.79
N PRO A 158 -22.30 0.92 -10.75
CA PRO A 158 -23.26 0.03 -10.10
C PRO A 158 -24.34 -0.52 -11.05
N ASP A 159 -24.61 0.18 -12.15
CA ASP A 159 -25.62 -0.21 -13.15
C ASP A 159 -25.09 -1.21 -14.20
N SER A 160 -23.77 -1.50 -14.22
CA SER A 160 -23.14 -2.42 -15.20
C SER A 160 -23.63 -3.87 -15.09
N GLY A 161 -24.21 -4.27 -13.95
CA GLY A 161 -24.85 -5.56 -13.74
C GLY A 161 -26.34 -5.60 -14.10
N GLN A 162 -26.98 -4.45 -14.33
CA GLN A 162 -28.37 -4.37 -14.79
C GLN A 162 -28.38 -4.21 -16.31
N ARG A 163 -28.20 -5.32 -17.04
CA ARG A 163 -28.65 -5.35 -18.44
C ARG A 163 -30.15 -5.06 -18.43
N ARG A 164 -30.55 -3.90 -18.96
CA ARG A 164 -31.97 -3.60 -19.25
C ARG A 164 -32.49 -4.73 -20.13
N PRO A 165 -33.51 -5.51 -19.72
CA PRO A 165 -34.19 -6.41 -20.65
C PRO A 165 -34.74 -5.57 -21.80
N GLY A 166 -34.57 -6.08 -23.02
CA GLY A 166 -34.71 -5.32 -24.27
C GLY A 166 -36.01 -4.54 -24.38
N LEU A 167 -35.89 -3.32 -24.91
CA LEU A 167 -36.97 -2.67 -25.63
C LEU A 167 -37.01 -3.31 -27.03
N THR A 168 -37.86 -4.34 -27.15
CA THR A 168 -38.46 -4.76 -28.42
C THR A 168 -39.67 -3.89 -28.69
#